data_AF-A0A411X4U4-F1
#
_entry.id   AF-A0A411X4U4-F1
#
_cell.length_a   1.000
_cell.length_b   1.000
_cell.length_c   1.000
_cell.angle_alpha   90.00
_cell.angle_beta   90.00
_cell.angle_gamma   90.00
#
_symmetry.space_group_name_H-M   'P 1'
#
loop_
_entity.id
_entity.type
_entity.pdbx_description
1 polymer ?
#
loop_
_entity_poly.entity_id
_entity_poly.type
_entity_poly.pdbx_seq_one_letter_code
_entity_poly.pdbx_strand_id
1 'polypeptide(L)'
;MNRPQFSTLALAISLAFGIAACGGGGNHNDTGTPMPTPTPGVPVVPGDVFALTASNKLISFNRDMPGTVRTTAMISGLQAGENLLGIDFRPADGKLYGVGSTGRLYTIDTASGAATLKATLMADAADTTAPFTALDGTDFGVDFNPVADRLRVVGNMGQSLRINVDTGATTTDGNINGGAATTQVTASAYTNSFAGTGTTTLYALDTVTDMLYIQNPPNNGTLATPVALGIDASAANGFDIDARTNMGYMVATVAGARNLYSINLAATSTPATLVAAVGGSEDIRGIALKPAQAPVIHGLTDDNRLVAFKVATPNTIDTTVAVSGLNGGETLLGIDIRPKDGMLYGITSAARIVTIDPATGVATVKATLMADTADTTAPYAAIAGTAFAVDFNPVADRLRVIGNMGQSLRINVDTGATTTDGAINRASGAAMVTAAAYNNSIAGATATILFDLDTATDVLAMQTPPNDGTLVDVGRLGVDAAGDVGMDIAGGANGLALAALRSSATGPSTLYRIDLMSGVATPVNGAATPAASVIGTGVPGLRDIAIAIK
;
A
#
# COMPACT_ATOMS: atom_id res chain seq x y z
N MET A 1 32.87 42.78 34.14
CA MET A 1 33.78 42.61 32.99
C MET A 1 33.07 41.77 31.94
N ASN A 2 32.88 42.39 30.76
CA ASN A 2 32.63 41.85 29.42
C ASN A 2 31.47 40.87 29.16
N ARG A 3 30.36 41.45 28.68
CA ARG A 3 29.43 40.83 27.72
C ARG A 3 29.98 41.00 26.29
N PRO A 4 29.76 40.08 25.34
CA PRO A 4 29.80 40.39 23.93
C PRO A 4 28.38 40.60 23.36
N GLN A 5 28.25 41.68 22.60
CA GLN A 5 27.10 42.04 21.78
C GLN A 5 27.13 41.25 20.47
N PHE A 6 25.98 40.76 19.99
CA PHE A 6 25.82 40.34 18.59
C PHE A 6 24.91 41.35 17.89
N SER A 7 25.47 41.99 16.86
CA SER A 7 24.83 43.00 16.03
C SER A 7 23.91 42.37 14.98
N THR A 8 22.71 42.91 14.90
CA THR A 8 21.70 42.64 13.87
C THR A 8 22.12 43.30 12.55
N LEU A 9 22.24 42.53 11.47
CA LEU A 9 22.47 43.06 10.12
C LEU A 9 21.13 43.05 9.36
N ALA A 10 20.51 44.23 9.24
CA ALA A 10 19.34 44.45 8.39
C ALA A 10 19.81 44.92 7.01
N LEU A 11 19.49 44.16 5.95
CA LEU A 11 19.72 44.55 4.57
C LEU A 11 18.40 45.05 3.97
N ALA A 12 18.28 46.37 3.82
CA ALA A 12 17.18 47.03 3.12
C ALA A 12 17.56 47.25 1.65
N ILE A 13 16.77 46.69 0.73
CA ILE A 13 16.88 46.97 -0.72
C ILE A 13 15.72 47.89 -1.09
N SER A 14 16.02 49.15 -1.36
CA SER A 14 15.11 50.14 -1.91
C SER A 14 15.19 50.14 -3.44
N LEU A 15 14.13 49.71 -4.12
CA LEU A 15 13.98 49.86 -5.57
C LEU A 15 13.12 51.09 -5.86
N ALA A 16 13.73 52.14 -6.43
CA ALA A 16 13.04 53.34 -6.89
C ALA A 16 12.54 53.13 -8.32
N PHE A 17 11.22 53.23 -8.54
CA PHE A 17 10.63 53.33 -9.87
C PHE A 17 10.60 54.79 -10.32
N GLY A 18 11.37 55.11 -11.36
CA GLY A 18 11.27 56.37 -12.08
C GLY A 18 10.12 56.33 -13.07
N ILE A 19 9.13 57.20 -12.88
CA ILE A 19 8.10 57.50 -13.89
C ILE A 19 8.71 58.53 -14.85
N ALA A 20 8.91 58.14 -16.11
CA ALA A 20 9.21 59.06 -17.20
C ALA A 20 8.05 58.99 -18.21
N ALA A 21 7.17 59.99 -18.13
CA ALA A 21 6.19 60.29 -19.17
C ALA A 21 6.74 61.43 -20.02
N CYS A 22 6.97 61.20 -21.31
CA CYS A 22 7.08 62.22 -22.35
C CYS A 22 6.53 61.64 -23.65
N GLY A 23 5.57 62.33 -24.26
CA GLY A 23 4.90 61.93 -25.49
C GLY A 23 5.66 62.31 -26.76
N GLY A 24 5.06 61.97 -27.89
CA GLY A 24 5.48 62.43 -29.22
C GLY A 24 5.00 61.50 -30.31
N GLY A 25 3.98 61.92 -31.05
CA GLY A 25 3.41 61.17 -32.17
C GLY A 25 4.31 61.11 -33.39
N GLY A 26 4.14 60.05 -34.19
CA GLY A 26 4.76 59.89 -35.49
C GLY A 26 4.49 58.50 -36.04
N ASN A 27 3.54 58.41 -36.99
CA ASN A 27 3.24 57.19 -37.74
C ASN A 27 4.51 56.66 -38.44
N HIS A 28 5.03 55.49 -38.07
CA HIS A 28 5.80 54.61 -38.96
C HIS A 28 5.56 53.14 -38.58
N ASN A 29 5.30 52.33 -39.61
CA ASN A 29 5.00 50.90 -39.53
C ASN A 29 6.15 50.15 -38.87
N ASP A 30 5.92 49.65 -37.65
CA ASP A 30 6.83 48.69 -37.01
C ASP A 30 6.11 47.35 -36.92
N THR A 31 6.68 46.35 -37.58
CA THR A 31 6.21 44.96 -37.54
C THR A 31 6.33 44.47 -36.10
N GLY A 32 5.19 44.38 -35.40
CA GLY A 32 5.13 43.99 -34.00
C GLY A 32 5.94 42.74 -33.73
N THR A 33 7.01 42.89 -32.95
CA THR A 33 7.70 41.76 -32.33
C THR A 33 6.65 40.96 -31.54
N PRO A 34 6.49 39.64 -31.78
CA PRO A 34 5.52 38.86 -31.03
C PRO A 34 5.84 38.97 -29.55
N MET A 35 4.85 39.32 -28.72
CA MET A 35 4.98 39.16 -27.28
C MET A 35 5.44 37.72 -27.00
N PRO A 36 6.44 37.49 -26.12
CA PRO A 36 6.76 36.15 -25.70
C PRO A 36 5.48 35.51 -25.16
N THR A 37 5.07 34.42 -25.79
CA THR A 37 3.95 33.60 -25.33
C THR A 37 4.22 33.26 -23.86
N PRO A 38 3.30 33.53 -22.92
CA PRO A 38 3.53 33.18 -21.52
C PRO A 38 3.88 31.70 -21.46
N THR A 39 5.03 31.40 -20.84
CA THR A 39 5.44 30.02 -20.59
C THR A 39 4.27 29.33 -19.90
N PRO A 40 3.75 28.20 -20.44
CA PRO A 40 2.68 27.47 -19.77
C PRO A 40 3.10 27.23 -18.32
N GLY A 41 2.28 27.69 -17.38
CA GLY A 41 2.52 27.45 -15.96
C GLY A 41 2.73 25.96 -15.76
N VAL A 42 3.72 25.59 -14.94
CA VAL A 42 3.95 24.18 -14.59
C VAL A 42 2.62 23.60 -14.11
N PRO A 43 2.12 22.50 -14.70
CA PRO A 43 0.89 21.87 -14.24
C PRO A 43 0.99 21.59 -12.75
N VAL A 44 0.05 22.13 -11.98
CA VAL A 44 0.02 21.91 -10.53
C VAL A 44 -0.40 20.47 -10.29
N VAL A 45 0.56 19.64 -9.89
CA VAL A 45 0.32 18.23 -9.57
C VAL A 45 -0.36 18.16 -8.18
N PRO A 46 -1.49 17.45 -8.04
CA PRO A 46 -2.12 17.22 -6.74
C PRO A 46 -1.18 16.55 -5.74
N GLY A 47 -1.45 16.76 -4.46
CA GLY A 47 -0.81 16.05 -3.37
C GLY A 47 -1.25 14.59 -3.23
N ASP A 48 -0.74 13.92 -2.20
CA ASP A 48 -1.08 12.53 -1.87
C ASP A 48 -2.18 12.40 -0.80
N VAL A 49 -2.63 13.52 -0.22
CA VAL A 49 -3.82 13.62 0.62
C VAL A 49 -4.80 14.56 -0.03
N PHE A 50 -6.04 14.12 -0.19
CA PHE A 50 -7.17 14.94 -0.59
C PHE A 50 -8.04 15.23 0.63
N ALA A 51 -8.48 16.47 0.80
CA ALA A 51 -9.32 16.85 1.91
C ALA A 51 -10.55 17.62 1.42
N LEU A 52 -11.72 17.19 1.90
CA LEU A 52 -13.00 17.84 1.67
C LEU A 52 -13.20 18.93 2.70
N THR A 53 -13.40 20.17 2.28
CA THR A 53 -13.66 21.28 3.20
C THR A 53 -15.15 21.46 3.48
N ALA A 54 -15.48 22.20 4.55
CA ALA A 54 -16.84 22.50 4.94
C ALA A 54 -17.65 23.30 3.89
N SER A 55 -16.97 23.99 2.96
CA SER A 55 -17.62 24.71 1.85
C SER A 55 -17.70 23.91 0.53
N ASN A 56 -17.49 22.59 0.58
CA ASN A 56 -17.38 21.68 -0.58
C ASN A 56 -16.24 22.07 -1.53
N LYS A 57 -15.05 22.36 -1.00
CA LYS A 57 -13.83 22.39 -1.81
C LYS A 57 -13.07 21.08 -1.62
N LEU A 58 -12.43 20.63 -2.68
CA LEU A 58 -11.42 19.59 -2.64
C LEU A 58 -10.04 20.27 -2.64
N ILE A 59 -9.34 20.19 -1.53
CA ILE A 59 -7.93 20.59 -1.47
C ILE A 59 -7.04 19.36 -1.52
N SER A 60 -5.79 19.53 -1.96
CA SER A 60 -4.77 18.49 -1.78
C SER A 60 -3.49 19.06 -1.18
N PHE A 61 -2.78 18.23 -0.43
CA PHE A 61 -1.46 18.52 0.13
C PHE A 61 -0.64 17.24 0.20
N ASN A 62 0.67 17.35 0.42
CA ASN A 62 1.48 16.17 0.70
C ASN A 62 1.51 15.90 2.21
N ARG A 63 1.46 14.64 2.63
CA ARG A 63 1.52 14.25 4.05
C ARG A 63 2.76 14.75 4.79
N ASP A 64 3.88 14.92 4.09
CA ASP A 64 5.15 15.44 4.63
C ASP A 64 5.20 16.98 4.73
N MET A 65 4.28 17.67 4.05
CA MET A 65 4.17 19.12 4.02
C MET A 65 2.70 19.58 4.07
N PRO A 66 1.90 19.20 5.09
CA PRO A 66 0.46 19.43 5.09
C PRO A 66 0.08 20.92 5.19
N GLY A 67 1.00 21.78 5.64
CA GLY A 67 0.83 23.24 5.66
C GLY A 67 0.80 23.88 4.27
N THR A 68 1.22 23.16 3.22
CA THR A 68 1.25 23.67 1.84
C THR A 68 0.15 23.04 1.00
N VAL A 69 -0.93 23.79 0.79
CA VAL A 69 -1.99 23.38 -0.14
C VAL A 69 -1.44 23.40 -1.57
N ARG A 70 -1.51 22.25 -2.24
CA ARG A 70 -1.05 22.06 -3.62
C ARG A 70 -2.15 22.40 -4.62
N THR A 71 -3.35 21.88 -4.41
CA THR A 71 -4.51 22.20 -5.28
C THR A 71 -5.71 22.61 -4.47
N THR A 72 -6.61 23.36 -5.10
CA THR A 72 -7.93 23.70 -4.56
C THR A 72 -8.91 23.73 -5.71
N ALA A 73 -9.95 22.91 -5.64
CA ALA A 73 -11.03 22.85 -6.61
C ALA A 73 -12.37 23.00 -5.89
N MET A 74 -13.27 23.81 -6.44
CA MET A 74 -14.66 23.84 -5.96
C MET A 74 -15.38 22.59 -6.47
N ILE A 75 -16.06 21.86 -5.59
CA ILE A 75 -16.90 20.76 -6.05
C ILE A 75 -18.10 21.33 -6.82
N SER A 76 -18.29 20.83 -8.04
CA SER A 76 -19.43 21.18 -8.91
C SER A 76 -20.19 19.92 -9.33
N GLY A 77 -21.41 20.06 -9.86
CA GLY A 77 -22.20 18.90 -10.34
C GLY A 77 -23.03 18.19 -9.26
N LEU A 78 -23.01 18.67 -8.01
CA LEU A 78 -23.89 18.19 -6.94
C LEU A 78 -25.34 18.61 -7.18
N GLN A 79 -26.28 17.93 -6.50
CA GLN A 79 -27.65 18.40 -6.45
C GLN A 79 -27.71 19.80 -5.77
N ALA A 80 -28.62 20.66 -6.23
CA ALA A 80 -28.82 21.97 -5.60
C ALA A 80 -29.16 21.82 -4.10
N GLY A 81 -28.41 22.53 -3.25
CA GLY A 81 -28.56 22.48 -1.79
C GLY A 81 -27.91 21.28 -1.10
N GLU A 82 -27.23 20.42 -1.85
CA GLU A 82 -26.52 19.26 -1.31
C GLU A 82 -25.07 19.62 -0.92
N ASN A 83 -24.59 18.98 0.15
CA ASN A 83 -23.18 18.99 0.52
C ASN A 83 -22.62 17.56 0.49
N LEU A 84 -21.31 17.43 0.31
CA LEU A 84 -20.65 16.16 0.57
C LEU A 84 -20.45 15.96 2.08
N LEU A 85 -20.66 14.73 2.53
CA LEU A 85 -20.51 14.28 3.92
C LEU A 85 -19.14 13.62 4.15
N GLY A 86 -18.60 12.94 3.14
CA GLY A 86 -17.29 12.32 3.19
C GLY A 86 -16.84 11.88 1.79
N ILE A 87 -15.57 11.53 1.68
CA ILE A 87 -14.92 11.11 0.44
C ILE A 87 -14.00 9.92 0.72
N ASP A 88 -13.85 9.03 -0.25
CA ASP A 88 -12.79 8.02 -0.23
C ASP A 88 -12.49 7.50 -1.64
N PHE A 89 -11.28 6.99 -1.87
CA PHE A 89 -10.91 6.33 -3.11
C PHE A 89 -11.33 4.87 -3.11
N ARG A 90 -12.01 4.42 -4.17
CA ARG A 90 -12.31 2.99 -4.35
C ARG A 90 -11.06 2.26 -4.84
N PRO A 91 -10.49 1.30 -4.09
CA PRO A 91 -9.25 0.64 -4.52
C PRO A 91 -9.37 -0.13 -5.84
N ALA A 92 -10.57 -0.62 -6.18
CA ALA A 92 -10.81 -1.40 -7.40
C ALA A 92 -10.74 -0.58 -8.71
N ASP A 93 -11.06 0.72 -8.68
CA ASP A 93 -11.06 1.57 -9.89
C ASP A 93 -10.20 2.84 -9.76
N GLY A 94 -9.69 3.14 -8.56
CA GLY A 94 -8.84 4.29 -8.26
C GLY A 94 -9.53 5.64 -8.31
N LYS A 95 -10.87 5.70 -8.42
CA LYS A 95 -11.62 6.96 -8.45
C LYS A 95 -11.96 7.43 -7.04
N LEU A 96 -12.00 8.75 -6.87
CA LEU A 96 -12.51 9.38 -5.66
C LEU A 96 -14.04 9.35 -5.70
N TYR A 97 -14.65 8.79 -4.65
CA TYR A 97 -16.09 8.82 -4.44
C TYR A 97 -16.44 9.81 -3.33
N GLY A 98 -17.64 10.36 -3.40
CA GLY A 98 -18.21 11.20 -2.35
C GLY A 98 -19.65 10.82 -2.04
N VAL A 99 -20.01 10.90 -0.76
CA VAL A 99 -21.39 10.70 -0.28
C VAL A 99 -22.05 12.06 -0.10
N GLY A 100 -23.10 12.34 -0.86
CA GLY A 100 -23.91 13.54 -0.75
C GLY A 100 -24.94 13.45 0.37
N SER A 101 -25.28 14.61 0.97
CA SER A 101 -26.22 14.73 2.08
C SER A 101 -27.65 14.34 1.73
N THR A 102 -27.96 14.14 0.44
CA THR A 102 -29.27 13.66 -0.02
C THR A 102 -29.28 12.16 -0.35
N GLY A 103 -28.23 11.42 0.04
CA GLY A 103 -28.09 10.00 -0.24
C GLY A 103 -27.69 9.72 -1.69
N ARG A 104 -26.93 10.62 -2.32
CA ARG A 104 -26.38 10.43 -3.66
C ARG A 104 -24.90 10.10 -3.59
N LEU A 105 -24.45 9.18 -4.43
CA LEU A 105 -23.05 8.83 -4.59
C LEU A 105 -22.50 9.52 -5.83
N TYR A 106 -21.35 10.15 -5.70
CA TYR A 106 -20.66 10.83 -6.78
C TYR A 106 -19.29 10.21 -7.00
N THR A 107 -18.85 10.16 -8.25
CA THR A 107 -17.41 10.12 -8.56
C THR A 107 -16.92 11.55 -8.75
N ILE A 108 -15.72 11.87 -8.26
CA ILE A 108 -15.17 13.23 -8.24
C ILE A 108 -13.87 13.24 -9.02
N ASP A 109 -13.76 14.11 -10.02
CA ASP A 109 -12.50 14.38 -10.70
C ASP A 109 -11.57 15.18 -9.78
N THR A 110 -10.41 14.60 -9.45
CA THR A 110 -9.49 15.16 -8.45
C THR A 110 -8.76 16.43 -8.90
N ALA A 111 -8.73 16.70 -10.21
CA ALA A 111 -8.10 17.89 -10.76
C ALA A 111 -9.06 19.09 -10.82
N SER A 112 -10.30 18.87 -11.26
CA SER A 112 -11.30 19.91 -11.51
C SER A 112 -12.35 20.06 -10.39
N GLY A 113 -12.54 19.04 -9.55
CA GLY A 113 -13.62 18.97 -8.58
C GLY A 113 -15.00 18.66 -9.19
N ALA A 114 -15.07 18.30 -10.47
CA ALA A 114 -16.33 17.94 -11.10
C ALA A 114 -16.87 16.61 -10.52
N ALA A 115 -18.05 16.66 -9.90
CA ALA A 115 -18.76 15.50 -9.38
C ALA A 115 -19.74 14.98 -10.43
N THR A 116 -19.70 13.67 -10.69
CA THR A 116 -20.64 12.96 -11.58
C THR A 116 -21.44 11.95 -10.78
N LEU A 117 -22.76 12.03 -10.84
CA LEU A 117 -23.66 11.10 -10.16
C LEU A 117 -23.35 9.66 -10.60
N LYS A 118 -23.15 8.79 -9.63
CA LYS A 118 -22.89 7.37 -9.83
C LYS A 118 -24.13 6.53 -9.52
N ALA A 119 -24.74 6.74 -8.35
CA ALA A 119 -25.93 6.04 -7.90
C ALA A 119 -26.63 6.84 -6.80
N THR A 120 -27.85 6.43 -6.45
CA THR A 120 -28.60 6.95 -5.29
C THR A 120 -28.79 5.82 -4.30
N LEU A 121 -28.54 6.08 -3.01
CA LEU A 121 -28.73 5.11 -1.95
C LEU A 121 -30.18 4.65 -1.90
N MET A 122 -30.36 3.33 -1.83
CA MET A 122 -31.65 2.68 -1.68
C MET A 122 -31.49 1.43 -0.84
N ALA A 123 -32.54 1.06 -0.08
CA ALA A 123 -32.52 -0.18 0.69
C ALA A 123 -32.18 -1.37 -0.20
N ASP A 124 -31.20 -2.17 0.24
CA ASP A 124 -30.94 -3.46 -0.37
C ASP A 124 -32.16 -4.36 -0.15
N ALA A 125 -32.72 -4.92 -1.22
CA ALA A 125 -33.86 -5.82 -1.14
C ALA A 125 -33.58 -7.10 -0.33
N ALA A 126 -32.30 -7.46 -0.15
CA ALA A 126 -31.89 -8.57 0.69
C ALA A 126 -31.88 -8.23 2.20
N ASP A 127 -31.88 -6.94 2.57
CA ASP A 127 -31.97 -6.50 3.96
C ASP A 127 -33.45 -6.47 4.39
N THR A 128 -33.88 -7.57 5.02
CA THR A 128 -35.24 -7.71 5.54
C THR A 128 -35.36 -7.37 7.01
N THR A 129 -34.25 -6.99 7.67
CA THR A 129 -34.17 -6.79 9.11
C THR A 129 -34.20 -5.33 9.51
N ALA A 130 -33.45 -4.48 8.81
CA ALA A 130 -33.36 -3.05 9.10
C ALA A 130 -33.18 -2.24 7.80
N PRO A 131 -34.15 -2.27 6.87
CA PRO A 131 -34.00 -1.61 5.57
C PRO A 131 -33.56 -0.14 5.69
N PHE A 132 -32.58 0.25 4.88
CA PHE A 132 -32.10 1.64 4.84
C PHE A 132 -33.23 2.62 4.54
N THR A 133 -33.30 3.69 5.32
CA THR A 133 -34.31 4.76 5.18
C THR A 133 -33.67 6.09 4.81
N ALA A 134 -32.67 6.52 5.57
CA ALA A 134 -31.94 7.77 5.38
C ALA A 134 -30.57 7.68 6.08
N LEU A 135 -29.68 8.62 5.72
CA LEU A 135 -28.46 8.86 6.48
C LEU A 135 -28.84 9.54 7.81
N ASP A 136 -28.25 9.06 8.91
CA ASP A 136 -28.53 9.54 10.26
C ASP A 136 -27.24 10.04 10.93
N GLY A 137 -27.26 11.30 11.38
CA GLY A 137 -26.12 11.99 11.99
C GLY A 137 -25.63 13.22 11.25
N THR A 138 -24.56 13.81 11.79
CA THR A 138 -23.91 15.03 11.27
C THR A 138 -22.49 14.79 10.79
N ASP A 139 -21.85 13.75 11.33
CA ASP A 139 -20.46 13.42 11.09
C ASP A 139 -20.37 11.95 10.66
N PHE A 140 -19.57 11.68 9.63
CA PHE A 140 -19.54 10.39 8.97
C PHE A 140 -18.11 9.97 8.64
N GLY A 141 -17.76 8.74 9.03
CA GLY A 141 -16.65 8.00 8.43
C GLY A 141 -17.11 7.41 7.10
N VAL A 142 -16.33 7.60 6.04
CA VAL A 142 -16.59 7.07 4.70
C VAL A 142 -15.31 6.39 4.21
N ASP A 143 -15.36 5.10 3.94
CA ASP A 143 -14.18 4.34 3.52
C ASP A 143 -14.57 3.06 2.75
N PHE A 144 -13.80 2.65 1.75
CA PHE A 144 -14.02 1.41 1.02
C PHE A 144 -13.38 0.23 1.72
N ASN A 145 -14.16 -0.83 1.94
CA ASN A 145 -13.58 -2.14 2.19
C ASN A 145 -13.05 -2.71 0.87
N PRO A 146 -11.72 -2.86 0.67
CA PRO A 146 -11.15 -3.37 -0.58
C PRO A 146 -11.39 -4.86 -0.83
N VAL A 147 -11.69 -5.66 0.21
CA VAL A 147 -11.99 -7.10 0.06
C VAL A 147 -13.42 -7.30 -0.42
N ALA A 148 -14.37 -6.63 0.23
CA ALA A 148 -15.79 -6.73 -0.12
C ALA A 148 -16.16 -5.85 -1.32
N ASP A 149 -15.31 -4.87 -1.66
CA ASP A 149 -15.58 -3.82 -2.63
C ASP A 149 -16.91 -3.11 -2.34
N ARG A 150 -17.04 -2.65 -1.10
CA ARG A 150 -18.23 -1.94 -0.59
C ARG A 150 -17.79 -0.68 0.13
N LEU A 151 -18.52 0.40 -0.10
CA LEU A 151 -18.35 1.63 0.66
C LEU A 151 -19.00 1.45 2.03
N ARG A 152 -18.22 1.67 3.09
CA ARG A 152 -18.66 1.74 4.47
C ARG A 152 -18.97 3.19 4.81
N VAL A 153 -20.13 3.40 5.41
CA VAL A 153 -20.49 4.70 6.02
C VAL A 153 -20.86 4.46 7.48
N VAL A 154 -20.18 5.14 8.40
CA VAL A 154 -20.48 5.10 9.84
C VAL A 154 -20.80 6.51 10.31
N GLY A 155 -21.98 6.71 10.90
CA GLY A 155 -22.43 8.00 11.41
C GLY A 155 -22.22 8.13 12.92
N ASN A 156 -22.09 9.37 13.40
CA ASN A 156 -21.94 9.68 14.83
C ASN A 156 -23.13 9.28 15.72
N MET A 157 -24.30 9.07 15.13
CA MET A 157 -25.48 8.50 15.83
C MET A 157 -25.44 6.96 15.93
N GLY A 158 -24.36 6.33 15.48
CA GLY A 158 -24.13 4.88 15.54
C GLY A 158 -24.65 4.09 14.34
N GLN A 159 -25.19 4.75 13.31
CA GLN A 159 -25.56 4.10 12.05
C GLN A 159 -24.32 3.52 11.37
N SER A 160 -24.42 2.29 10.85
CA SER A 160 -23.35 1.63 10.09
C SER A 160 -23.95 1.01 8.82
N LEU A 161 -23.42 1.38 7.66
CA LEU A 161 -23.97 1.01 6.35
C LEU A 161 -22.91 0.34 5.47
N ARG A 162 -23.31 -0.69 4.70
CA ARG A 162 -22.56 -1.21 3.55
C ARG A 162 -23.27 -0.86 2.27
N ILE A 163 -22.54 -0.26 1.34
CA ILE A 163 -23.11 0.28 0.12
C ILE A 163 -22.41 -0.33 -1.09
N ASN A 164 -23.20 -0.87 -2.01
CA ASN A 164 -22.75 -1.17 -3.37
C ASN A 164 -22.83 0.11 -4.19
N VAL A 165 -21.68 0.72 -4.48
CA VAL A 165 -21.63 2.00 -5.20
C VAL A 165 -22.04 1.92 -6.66
N ASP A 166 -22.08 0.72 -7.26
CA ASP A 166 -22.51 0.53 -8.64
C ASP A 166 -24.04 0.52 -8.78
N THR A 167 -24.76 0.13 -7.73
CA THR A 167 -26.23 0.01 -7.76
C THR A 167 -26.95 0.94 -6.79
N GLY A 168 -26.27 1.46 -5.77
CA GLY A 168 -26.86 2.20 -4.67
C GLY A 168 -27.50 1.31 -3.59
N ALA A 169 -27.49 -0.02 -3.76
CA ALA A 169 -28.03 -0.94 -2.76
C ALA A 169 -27.27 -0.79 -1.44
N THR A 170 -28.03 -0.49 -0.37
CA THR A 170 -27.53 -0.11 0.95
C THR A 170 -28.08 -1.08 1.99
N THR A 171 -27.19 -1.83 2.62
CA THR A 171 -27.49 -2.71 3.75
C THR A 171 -27.21 -1.96 5.05
N THR A 172 -28.15 -2.00 5.99
CA THR A 172 -27.92 -1.49 7.35
C THR A 172 -27.31 -2.61 8.18
N ASP A 173 -26.11 -2.39 8.70
CA ASP A 173 -25.45 -3.30 9.64
C ASP A 173 -25.87 -3.00 11.08
N GLY A 174 -25.41 -3.81 12.04
CA GLY A 174 -25.66 -3.54 13.46
C GLY A 174 -25.14 -2.16 13.89
N ASN A 175 -25.92 -1.44 14.69
CA ASN A 175 -25.53 -0.15 15.25
C ASN A 175 -24.22 -0.26 16.04
N ILE A 176 -23.43 0.82 16.03
CA ILE A 176 -22.20 0.91 16.82
C ILE A 176 -22.47 0.61 18.30
N ASN A 177 -21.68 -0.28 18.90
CA ASN A 177 -21.82 -0.76 20.27
C ASN A 177 -20.45 -1.14 20.88
N GLY A 178 -20.43 -1.45 22.19
CA GLY A 178 -19.24 -1.93 22.90
C GLY A 178 -18.30 -0.84 23.42
N GLY A 179 -18.44 0.40 22.95
CA GLY A 179 -17.77 1.57 23.51
C GLY A 179 -18.40 2.12 24.79
N ALA A 180 -17.89 3.25 25.28
CA ALA A 180 -18.54 4.02 26.35
C ALA A 180 -19.94 4.49 25.91
N ALA A 181 -20.84 4.78 26.86
CA ALA A 181 -22.19 5.25 26.55
C ALA A 181 -22.23 6.57 25.75
N THR A 182 -21.15 7.35 25.79
CA THR A 182 -20.98 8.62 25.07
C THR A 182 -20.25 8.47 23.73
N THR A 183 -19.94 7.24 23.32
CA THR A 183 -19.14 6.98 22.11
C THR A 183 -19.84 7.54 20.89
N GLN A 184 -19.10 8.31 20.09
CA GLN A 184 -19.55 8.80 18.80
C GLN A 184 -18.44 8.58 17.77
N VAL A 185 -18.60 7.54 16.95
CA VAL A 185 -17.65 7.29 15.87
C VAL A 185 -17.81 8.37 14.81
N THR A 186 -16.76 9.16 14.59
CA THR A 186 -16.75 10.29 13.64
C THR A 186 -15.94 10.01 12.39
N ALA A 187 -15.06 9.00 12.43
CA ALA A 187 -14.31 8.55 11.26
C ALA A 187 -13.97 7.05 11.35
N SER A 188 -13.79 6.40 10.21
CA SER A 188 -13.44 4.99 10.12
C SER A 188 -12.67 4.71 8.85
N ALA A 189 -11.71 3.78 8.89
CA ALA A 189 -10.94 3.37 7.71
C ALA A 189 -10.50 1.91 7.77
N TYR A 190 -10.38 1.26 6.61
CA TYR A 190 -9.88 -0.10 6.47
C TYR A 190 -8.38 -0.13 6.21
N THR A 191 -7.69 -1.13 6.75
CA THR A 191 -6.32 -1.46 6.34
C THR A 191 -6.28 -2.08 4.95
N ASN A 192 -5.11 -2.07 4.32
CA ASN A 192 -4.84 -2.75 3.03
C ASN A 192 -5.68 -2.21 1.87
N SER A 193 -5.88 -0.89 1.82
CA SER A 193 -6.71 -0.16 0.83
C SER A 193 -6.14 -0.19 -0.60
N PHE A 194 -5.89 -1.38 -1.14
CA PHE A 194 -5.44 -1.64 -2.49
C PHE A 194 -6.22 -2.81 -3.12
N ALA A 195 -6.36 -2.80 -4.44
CA ALA A 195 -7.08 -3.85 -5.17
C ALA A 195 -6.43 -5.23 -4.97
N GLY A 196 -7.26 -6.23 -4.65
CA GLY A 196 -6.81 -7.61 -4.54
C GLY A 196 -6.13 -7.96 -3.22
N THR A 197 -6.22 -7.14 -2.16
CA THR A 197 -5.91 -7.61 -0.80
C THR A 197 -6.81 -8.79 -0.40
N GLY A 198 -6.28 -9.71 0.43
CA GLY A 198 -7.04 -10.82 0.98
C GLY A 198 -7.69 -10.53 2.34
N THR A 199 -7.22 -9.51 3.05
CA THR A 199 -7.63 -9.21 4.43
C THR A 199 -7.76 -7.71 4.66
N THR A 200 -8.65 -7.33 5.56
CA THR A 200 -8.87 -5.95 6.02
C THR A 200 -9.20 -5.96 7.51
N THR A 201 -8.86 -4.87 8.20
CA THR A 201 -9.32 -4.56 9.56
C THR A 201 -9.95 -3.18 9.54
N LEU A 202 -11.16 -3.03 10.11
CA LEU A 202 -11.80 -1.73 10.25
C LEU A 202 -11.35 -1.06 11.55
N TYR A 203 -10.82 0.15 11.43
CA TYR A 203 -10.55 1.01 12.56
C TYR A 203 -11.58 2.13 12.62
N ALA A 204 -11.96 2.52 13.84
CA ALA A 204 -12.91 3.59 14.11
C ALA A 204 -12.31 4.58 15.12
N LEU A 205 -12.52 5.88 14.87
CA LEU A 205 -12.13 6.95 15.77
C LEU A 205 -13.36 7.51 16.47
N ASP A 206 -13.25 7.66 17.78
CA ASP A 206 -14.18 8.41 18.61
C ASP A 206 -13.44 9.59 19.22
N THR A 207 -13.73 10.79 18.72
CA THR A 207 -13.15 12.04 19.25
C THR A 207 -13.89 12.62 20.44
N VAL A 208 -15.02 12.03 20.86
CA VAL A 208 -15.68 12.42 22.11
C VAL A 208 -14.95 11.82 23.31
N THR A 209 -14.38 10.63 23.15
CA THR A 209 -13.62 9.93 24.20
C THR A 209 -12.13 9.81 23.91
N ASP A 210 -11.65 10.36 22.79
CA ASP A 210 -10.27 10.30 22.30
C ASP A 210 -9.73 8.87 22.13
N MET A 211 -10.53 8.00 21.51
CA MET A 211 -10.23 6.58 21.38
C MET A 211 -10.13 6.13 19.92
N LEU A 212 -9.13 5.28 19.66
CA LEU A 212 -9.07 4.41 18.49
C LEU A 212 -9.63 3.03 18.89
N TYR A 213 -10.49 2.47 18.03
CA TYR A 213 -11.06 1.14 18.18
C TYR A 213 -10.79 0.29 16.94
N ILE A 214 -10.75 -1.02 17.13
CA ILE A 214 -11.01 -1.99 16.06
C ILE A 214 -12.51 -2.30 16.07
N GLN A 215 -13.18 -2.21 14.93
CA GLN A 215 -14.58 -2.64 14.82
C GLN A 215 -14.64 -4.10 14.34
N ASN A 216 -14.87 -5.03 15.26
CA ASN A 216 -14.82 -6.46 15.00
C ASN A 216 -15.88 -7.25 15.81
N PRO A 217 -16.81 -7.97 15.15
CA PRO A 217 -17.05 -8.00 13.70
C PRO A 217 -17.57 -6.64 13.18
N PRO A 218 -17.12 -6.17 12.00
CA PRO A 218 -17.54 -4.87 11.47
C PRO A 218 -19.06 -4.78 11.26
N ASN A 219 -19.68 -5.84 10.75
CA ASN A 219 -21.11 -5.84 10.45
C ASN A 219 -22.01 -5.93 11.70
N ASN A 220 -21.43 -6.18 12.87
CA ASN A 220 -22.14 -6.15 14.15
C ASN A 220 -22.05 -4.78 14.82
N GLY A 221 -21.26 -3.84 14.27
CA GLY A 221 -21.02 -2.53 14.91
C GLY A 221 -20.16 -2.58 16.17
N THR A 222 -19.61 -3.74 16.53
CA THR A 222 -18.94 -3.95 17.82
C THR A 222 -17.55 -3.32 17.82
N LEU A 223 -17.34 -2.34 18.71
CA LEU A 223 -16.04 -1.74 19.00
C LEU A 223 -15.27 -2.58 20.01
N ALA A 224 -14.00 -2.83 19.71
CA ALA A 224 -13.09 -3.64 20.50
C ALA A 224 -11.70 -2.98 20.55
N THR A 225 -10.86 -3.45 21.48
CA THR A 225 -9.46 -3.01 21.64
C THR A 225 -9.31 -1.48 21.73
N PRO A 226 -9.97 -0.82 22.71
CA PRO A 226 -9.81 0.62 22.92
C PRO A 226 -8.35 1.02 23.13
N VAL A 227 -7.86 1.98 22.36
CA VAL A 227 -6.55 2.63 22.56
C VAL A 227 -6.74 4.14 22.63
N ALA A 228 -6.35 4.76 23.75
CA ALA A 228 -6.40 6.22 23.89
C ALA A 228 -5.42 6.89 22.92
N LEU A 229 -5.90 7.86 22.14
CA LEU A 229 -5.16 8.53 21.07
C LEU A 229 -3.91 9.26 21.58
N GLY A 230 -3.95 9.76 22.82
CA GLY A 230 -2.88 10.56 23.41
C GLY A 230 -2.95 12.05 23.05
N ILE A 231 -4.06 12.48 22.47
CA ILE A 231 -4.41 13.88 22.20
C ILE A 231 -5.84 14.12 22.68
N ASP A 232 -6.19 15.39 22.90
CA ASP A 232 -7.55 15.86 23.21
C ASP A 232 -8.12 16.54 21.96
N ALA A 233 -8.83 15.76 21.14
CA ALA A 233 -9.34 16.18 19.86
C ALA A 233 -10.77 16.69 20.00
N SER A 234 -11.01 17.97 19.73
CA SER A 234 -12.37 18.51 19.75
C SER A 234 -13.21 18.12 18.51
N ALA A 235 -12.56 17.59 17.47
CA ALA A 235 -13.17 17.04 16.25
C ALA A 235 -12.15 16.17 15.48
N ALA A 236 -12.60 15.07 14.86
CA ALA A 236 -11.89 14.39 13.77
C ALA A 236 -12.65 14.62 12.47
N ASN A 237 -11.91 15.14 11.49
CA ASN A 237 -12.43 15.65 10.24
C ASN A 237 -11.95 14.77 9.07
N GLY A 238 -11.93 13.45 9.30
CA GLY A 238 -11.42 12.46 8.37
C GLY A 238 -10.29 11.63 8.95
N PHE A 239 -10.27 10.36 8.53
CA PHE A 239 -9.28 9.37 8.86
C PHE A 239 -9.20 8.40 7.69
N ASP A 240 -7.99 8.06 7.28
CA ASP A 240 -7.74 7.10 6.20
C ASP A 240 -6.38 6.41 6.46
N ILE A 241 -6.20 5.22 5.92
CA ILE A 241 -5.07 4.33 6.18
C ILE A 241 -4.28 4.10 4.90
N ASP A 242 -2.98 4.36 4.97
CA ASP A 242 -2.07 4.18 3.84
C ASP A 242 -2.04 2.70 3.42
N ALA A 243 -2.43 2.45 2.17
CA ALA A 243 -2.59 1.11 1.61
C ALA A 243 -1.33 0.24 1.69
N ARG A 244 -0.13 0.85 1.63
CA ARG A 244 1.15 0.14 1.59
C ARG A 244 1.67 -0.17 2.98
N THR A 245 1.54 0.76 3.92
CA THR A 245 2.18 0.68 5.24
C THR A 245 1.21 0.41 6.38
N ASN A 246 -0.09 0.57 6.16
CA ASN A 246 -1.13 0.64 7.19
C ASN A 246 -0.87 1.71 8.27
N MET A 247 -0.10 2.74 7.94
CA MET A 247 -0.05 3.94 8.79
C MET A 247 -1.38 4.70 8.61
N GLY A 248 -2.11 4.91 9.70
CA GLY A 248 -3.28 5.76 9.68
C GLY A 248 -2.91 7.24 9.62
N TYR A 249 -3.76 8.05 9.02
CA TYR A 249 -3.65 9.51 9.04
C TYR A 249 -5.00 10.09 9.39
N MET A 250 -5.03 11.06 10.30
CA MET A 250 -6.26 11.80 10.62
C MET A 250 -6.00 13.29 10.62
N VAL A 251 -7.02 14.06 10.23
CA VAL A 251 -7.05 15.50 10.49
C VAL A 251 -7.92 15.72 11.72
N ALA A 252 -7.31 16.28 12.77
CA ALA A 252 -8.01 16.57 14.02
C ALA A 252 -7.78 18.01 14.47
N THR A 253 -8.77 18.60 15.13
CA THR A 253 -8.64 19.90 15.78
C THR A 253 -8.22 19.71 17.23
N VAL A 254 -7.04 20.22 17.60
CA VAL A 254 -6.50 20.19 18.96
C VAL A 254 -6.09 21.59 19.36
N ALA A 255 -6.60 22.06 20.50
CA ALA A 255 -6.37 23.43 21.00
C ALA A 255 -6.66 24.52 19.95
N GLY A 256 -7.69 24.31 19.11
CA GLY A 256 -8.10 25.24 18.05
C GLY A 256 -7.26 25.19 16.76
N ALA A 257 -6.23 24.34 16.70
CA ALA A 257 -5.43 24.14 15.50
C ALA A 257 -5.82 22.84 14.79
N ARG A 258 -6.01 22.89 13.46
CA ARG A 258 -6.23 21.71 12.62
C ARG A 258 -4.88 21.12 12.22
N ASN A 259 -4.66 19.89 12.65
CA ASN A 259 -3.39 19.22 12.49
C ASN A 259 -3.58 17.89 11.80
N LEU A 260 -2.61 17.53 10.95
CA LEU A 260 -2.47 16.16 10.47
C LEU A 260 -1.70 15.37 11.54
N TYR A 261 -2.24 14.22 11.90
CA TYR A 261 -1.59 13.23 12.77
C TYR A 261 -1.38 11.93 12.00
N SER A 262 -0.25 11.28 12.23
CA SER A 262 -0.07 9.87 11.88
C SER A 262 -0.53 9.00 13.06
N ILE A 263 -1.18 7.88 12.78
CA ILE A 263 -1.73 6.94 13.76
C ILE A 263 -1.03 5.58 13.57
N ASN A 264 -0.21 5.20 14.55
CA ASN A 264 0.35 3.86 14.60
C ASN A 264 -0.72 2.86 15.07
N LEU A 265 -1.31 2.13 14.13
CA LEU A 265 -2.40 1.18 14.40
C LEU A 265 -1.96 -0.02 15.28
N ALA A 266 -0.65 -0.29 15.38
CA ALA A 266 -0.12 -1.35 16.22
C ALA A 266 0.22 -0.90 17.65
N ALA A 267 0.11 0.41 17.96
CA ALA A 267 0.44 0.92 19.28
C ALA A 267 -0.62 0.52 20.30
N THR A 268 -0.17 0.17 21.51
CA THR A 268 -1.04 -0.17 22.65
C THR A 268 -1.39 1.04 23.53
N SER A 269 -0.78 2.20 23.26
CA SER A 269 -1.06 3.48 23.91
C SER A 269 -0.54 4.63 23.05
N THR A 270 -1.22 5.77 23.09
CA THR A 270 -0.82 7.04 22.43
C THR A 270 -0.39 6.85 20.96
N PRO A 271 -1.24 6.29 20.09
CA PRO A 271 -0.92 6.00 18.70
C PRO A 271 -0.74 7.28 17.85
N ALA A 272 -1.30 8.42 18.28
CA ALA A 272 -1.26 9.65 17.50
C ALA A 272 0.08 10.38 17.65
N THR A 273 0.69 10.74 16.53
CA THR A 273 1.89 11.59 16.46
C THR A 273 1.59 12.78 15.56
N LEU A 274 1.84 14.00 16.07
CA LEU A 274 1.66 15.23 15.31
C LEU A 274 2.62 15.24 14.11
N VAL A 275 2.08 15.42 12.91
CA VAL A 275 2.88 15.67 11.71
C VAL A 275 3.12 17.17 11.56
N ALA A 276 2.06 17.93 11.30
CA ALA A 276 2.07 19.40 11.25
C ALA A 276 0.64 19.95 11.08
N ALA A 277 0.49 21.26 11.21
CA ALA A 277 -0.75 21.96 10.89
C ALA A 277 -1.12 21.81 9.41
N VAL A 278 -2.41 21.64 9.12
CA VAL A 278 -2.94 21.59 7.75
C VAL A 278 -3.14 23.01 7.23
N GLY A 279 -2.74 23.26 5.98
CA GLY A 279 -2.93 24.54 5.32
C GLY A 279 -4.40 24.82 4.98
N GLY A 280 -4.75 26.11 4.88
CA GLY A 280 -6.12 26.56 4.58
C GLY A 280 -6.86 27.12 5.80
N SER A 281 -7.99 27.78 5.55
CA SER A 281 -8.77 28.48 6.58
C SER A 281 -10.09 27.79 6.92
N GLU A 282 -10.53 26.80 6.17
CA GLU A 282 -11.83 26.12 6.36
C GLU A 282 -11.70 24.82 7.15
N ASP A 283 -12.74 24.46 7.91
CA ASP A 283 -12.83 23.15 8.53
C ASP A 283 -12.82 22.06 7.45
N ILE A 284 -12.25 20.91 7.80
CA ILE A 284 -12.23 19.72 6.96
C ILE A 284 -13.43 18.85 7.39
N ARG A 285 -13.99 18.07 6.48
CA ARG A 285 -15.04 17.07 6.74
C ARG A 285 -14.55 15.64 6.58
N GLY A 286 -13.63 15.43 5.65
CA GLY A 286 -13.04 14.12 5.38
C GLY A 286 -11.71 14.27 4.67
N ILE A 287 -10.88 13.24 4.79
CA ILE A 287 -9.66 13.08 3.99
C ILE A 287 -9.72 11.74 3.26
N ALA A 288 -9.05 11.69 2.11
CA ALA A 288 -8.80 10.48 1.37
C ALA A 288 -7.34 10.49 0.89
N LEU A 289 -6.57 9.46 1.23
CA LEU A 289 -5.23 9.24 0.76
C LEU A 289 -5.31 8.74 -0.67
N LYS A 290 -4.47 9.33 -1.52
CA LYS A 290 -4.35 8.85 -2.89
C LYS A 290 -4.00 7.36 -2.87
N PRO A 291 -4.74 6.50 -3.59
CA PRO A 291 -4.55 5.07 -3.51
C PRO A 291 -3.19 4.70 -4.08
N ALA A 292 -2.59 3.64 -3.52
CA ALA A 292 -1.47 2.97 -4.17
C ALA A 292 -1.93 2.46 -5.55
N GLN A 293 -1.00 2.38 -6.50
CA GLN A 293 -1.29 1.67 -7.74
C GLN A 293 -1.63 0.22 -7.40
N ALA A 294 -2.55 -0.37 -8.18
CA ALA A 294 -2.89 -1.78 -8.02
C ALA A 294 -1.60 -2.62 -8.01
N PRO A 295 -1.44 -3.55 -7.04
CA PRO A 295 -0.25 -4.37 -6.95
C PRO A 295 0.03 -5.11 -8.25
N VAL A 296 1.28 -5.09 -8.67
CA VAL A 296 1.76 -5.81 -9.85
C VAL A 296 2.63 -6.96 -9.38
N ILE A 297 2.36 -8.17 -9.85
CA ILE A 297 3.22 -9.32 -9.61
C ILE A 297 4.15 -9.45 -10.80
N HIS A 298 5.45 -9.45 -10.53
CA HIS A 298 6.49 -9.82 -11.47
C HIS A 298 6.82 -11.30 -11.29
N GLY A 299 6.72 -12.09 -12.35
CA GLY A 299 7.11 -13.50 -12.36
C GLY A 299 8.37 -13.73 -13.17
N LEU A 300 9.31 -14.50 -12.62
CA LEU A 300 10.45 -15.02 -13.37
C LEU A 300 10.07 -16.37 -13.99
N THR A 301 10.08 -16.49 -15.32
CA THR A 301 9.70 -17.73 -16.00
C THR A 301 10.87 -18.71 -16.13
N ASP A 302 10.54 -20.00 -16.34
CA ASP A 302 11.51 -21.08 -16.56
C ASP A 302 12.50 -20.80 -17.71
N ASP A 303 12.06 -20.05 -18.74
CA ASP A 303 12.83 -19.63 -19.92
C ASP A 303 13.49 -18.25 -19.77
N ASN A 304 13.65 -17.76 -18.54
CA ASN A 304 14.39 -16.54 -18.17
C ASN A 304 13.78 -15.26 -18.78
N ARG A 305 12.46 -15.12 -18.66
CA ARG A 305 11.70 -13.89 -18.98
C ARG A 305 11.07 -13.33 -17.72
N LEU A 306 10.81 -12.02 -17.73
CA LEU A 306 9.92 -11.41 -16.74
C LEU A 306 8.53 -11.28 -17.33
N VAL A 307 7.53 -11.72 -16.56
CA VAL A 307 6.12 -11.47 -16.83
C VAL A 307 5.55 -10.55 -15.76
N ALA A 308 4.53 -9.76 -16.11
CA ALA A 308 3.77 -8.96 -15.16
C ALA A 308 2.27 -9.27 -15.28
N PHE A 309 1.59 -9.38 -14.14
CA PHE A 309 0.15 -9.62 -14.08
C PHE A 309 -0.43 -9.11 -12.75
N LYS A 310 -1.76 -9.12 -12.64
CA LYS A 310 -2.49 -8.64 -11.45
C LYS A 310 -3.07 -9.81 -10.66
N VAL A 311 -3.17 -9.63 -9.34
CA VAL A 311 -3.78 -10.60 -8.42
C VAL A 311 -5.20 -10.98 -8.85
N ALA A 312 -6.00 -10.01 -9.30
CA ALA A 312 -7.41 -10.22 -9.67
C ALA A 312 -7.59 -10.94 -11.02
N THR A 313 -6.59 -10.88 -11.92
CA THR A 313 -6.66 -11.43 -13.27
C THR A 313 -5.37 -12.16 -13.64
N PRO A 314 -4.95 -13.19 -12.88
CA PRO A 314 -3.65 -13.83 -13.05
C PRO A 314 -3.53 -14.58 -14.39
N ASN A 315 -4.66 -14.96 -14.99
CA ASN A 315 -4.72 -15.60 -16.31
C ASN A 315 -4.35 -14.66 -17.47
N THR A 316 -4.24 -13.36 -17.21
CA THR A 316 -3.92 -12.32 -18.19
C THR A 316 -2.56 -11.72 -17.87
N ILE A 317 -1.60 -11.93 -18.78
CA ILE A 317 -0.27 -11.31 -18.68
C ILE A 317 -0.32 -9.91 -19.29
N ASP A 318 -0.03 -8.91 -18.47
CA ASP A 318 0.01 -7.50 -18.86
C ASP A 318 1.31 -7.19 -19.63
N THR A 319 2.42 -7.85 -19.31
CA THR A 319 3.72 -7.63 -19.96
C THR A 319 4.57 -8.90 -19.96
N THR A 320 5.32 -9.15 -21.02
CA THR A 320 6.38 -10.18 -21.07
C THR A 320 7.62 -9.64 -21.76
N VAL A 321 8.77 -9.70 -21.09
CA VAL A 321 10.06 -9.21 -21.60
C VAL A 321 11.15 -10.25 -21.40
N ALA A 322 12.03 -10.39 -22.39
CA ALA A 322 13.22 -11.21 -22.24
C ALA A 322 14.20 -10.51 -21.30
N VAL A 323 14.83 -11.25 -20.40
CA VAL A 323 15.92 -10.69 -19.61
C VAL A 323 17.16 -10.54 -20.49
N SER A 324 17.73 -9.34 -20.53
CA SER A 324 18.96 -9.02 -21.26
C SER A 324 20.02 -8.44 -20.32
N GLY A 325 21.27 -8.28 -20.78
CA GLY A 325 22.38 -7.81 -19.94
C GLY A 325 23.09 -8.91 -19.12
N LEU A 326 22.70 -10.18 -19.33
CA LEU A 326 23.39 -11.34 -18.76
C LEU A 326 24.52 -11.84 -19.68
N ASN A 327 25.50 -12.57 -19.11
CA ASN A 327 26.53 -13.25 -19.90
C ASN A 327 25.91 -14.41 -20.71
N GLY A 328 26.64 -14.90 -21.72
CA GLY A 328 26.17 -16.05 -22.51
C GLY A 328 25.96 -17.30 -21.65
N GLY A 329 24.76 -17.86 -21.67
CA GLY A 329 24.38 -19.05 -20.87
C GLY A 329 24.06 -18.77 -19.40
N GLU A 330 24.14 -17.52 -18.95
CA GLU A 330 23.75 -17.11 -17.60
C GLU A 330 22.25 -16.88 -17.51
N THR A 331 21.66 -17.28 -16.38
CA THR A 331 20.24 -17.16 -16.09
C THR A 331 20.04 -16.48 -14.73
N LEU A 332 18.85 -15.96 -14.48
CA LEU A 332 18.42 -15.60 -13.13
C LEU A 332 18.07 -16.87 -12.35
N LEU A 333 18.41 -16.87 -11.05
CA LEU A 333 18.04 -17.90 -10.08
C LEU A 333 16.78 -17.51 -9.30
N GLY A 334 16.58 -16.21 -9.06
CA GLY A 334 15.42 -15.63 -8.40
C GLY A 334 15.48 -14.10 -8.42
N ILE A 335 14.38 -13.47 -8.02
CA ILE A 335 14.17 -12.02 -8.07
C ILE A 335 13.44 -11.55 -6.81
N ASP A 336 13.70 -10.32 -6.37
CA ASP A 336 12.88 -9.68 -5.36
C ASP A 336 12.99 -8.14 -5.42
N ILE A 337 12.00 -7.44 -4.90
CA ILE A 337 11.97 -5.99 -4.79
C ILE A 337 12.51 -5.57 -3.43
N ARG A 338 13.60 -4.78 -3.43
CA ARG A 338 14.17 -4.28 -2.19
C ARG A 338 13.25 -3.24 -1.54
N PRO A 339 12.73 -3.46 -0.32
CA PRO A 339 11.78 -2.54 0.32
C PRO A 339 12.32 -1.11 0.50
N LYS A 340 13.64 -0.96 0.61
CA LYS A 340 14.32 0.33 0.85
C LYS A 340 14.34 1.26 -0.36
N ASP A 341 14.52 0.73 -1.58
CA ASP A 341 14.67 1.54 -2.79
C ASP A 341 13.61 1.25 -3.86
N GLY A 342 12.81 0.18 -3.70
CA GLY A 342 11.73 -0.21 -4.60
C GLY A 342 12.20 -0.78 -5.94
N MET A 343 13.50 -1.09 -6.09
CA MET A 343 14.04 -1.67 -7.32
C MET A 343 13.92 -3.19 -7.31
N LEU A 344 13.69 -3.78 -8.49
CA LEU A 344 13.73 -5.22 -8.70
C LEU A 344 15.20 -5.68 -8.81
N TYR A 345 15.62 -6.56 -7.92
CA TYR A 345 16.92 -7.22 -7.94
C TYR A 345 16.78 -8.66 -8.41
N GLY A 346 17.87 -9.21 -8.90
CA GLY A 346 17.99 -10.63 -9.17
C GLY A 346 19.37 -11.17 -8.85
N ILE A 347 19.43 -12.46 -8.52
CA ILE A 347 20.68 -13.22 -8.39
C ILE A 347 20.82 -14.12 -9.59
N THR A 348 22.01 -14.17 -10.18
CA THR A 348 22.26 -14.95 -11.39
C THR A 348 23.02 -16.25 -11.10
N SER A 349 22.99 -17.18 -12.06
CA SER A 349 23.76 -18.43 -12.01
C SER A 349 25.28 -18.23 -12.04
N ALA A 350 25.75 -17.03 -12.40
CA ALA A 350 27.15 -16.63 -12.31
C ALA A 350 27.49 -15.88 -11.00
N ALA A 351 26.63 -15.98 -9.98
CA ALA A 351 26.76 -15.30 -8.70
C ALA A 351 26.89 -13.77 -8.81
N ARG A 352 26.18 -13.16 -9.76
CA ARG A 352 26.08 -11.71 -9.89
C ARG A 352 24.77 -11.22 -9.29
N ILE A 353 24.83 -10.04 -8.70
CA ILE A 353 23.69 -9.25 -8.26
C ILE A 353 23.37 -8.28 -9.38
N VAL A 354 22.15 -8.30 -9.87
CA VAL A 354 21.67 -7.38 -10.90
C VAL A 354 20.47 -6.60 -10.40
N THR A 355 20.32 -5.36 -10.83
CA THR A 355 19.03 -4.66 -10.84
C THR A 355 18.39 -4.83 -12.20
N ILE A 356 17.08 -5.02 -12.27
CA ILE A 356 16.36 -5.29 -13.52
C ILE A 356 15.28 -4.22 -13.69
N ASP A 357 15.22 -3.60 -14.87
CA ASP A 357 14.06 -2.79 -15.23
C ASP A 357 12.90 -3.72 -15.62
N PRO A 358 11.81 -3.80 -14.84
CA PRO A 358 10.72 -4.72 -15.10
C PRO A 358 9.94 -4.39 -16.40
N ALA A 359 10.03 -3.16 -16.91
CA ALA A 359 9.34 -2.77 -18.14
C ALA A 359 10.10 -3.19 -19.40
N THR A 360 11.43 -3.28 -19.33
CA THR A 360 12.29 -3.58 -20.49
C THR A 360 13.01 -4.93 -20.40
N GLY A 361 13.14 -5.50 -19.20
CA GLY A 361 13.91 -6.71 -18.93
C GLY A 361 15.43 -6.49 -18.93
N VAL A 362 15.90 -5.24 -18.99
CA VAL A 362 17.33 -4.94 -18.98
C VAL A 362 17.90 -5.13 -17.58
N ALA A 363 18.79 -6.10 -17.41
CA ALA A 363 19.54 -6.32 -16.18
C ALA A 363 20.87 -5.53 -16.20
N THR A 364 21.14 -4.81 -15.12
CA THR A 364 22.39 -4.06 -14.90
C THR A 364 23.11 -4.65 -13.70
N VAL A 365 24.38 -5.00 -13.86
CA VAL A 365 25.19 -5.55 -12.77
C VAL A 365 25.40 -4.51 -11.68
N LYS A 366 25.09 -4.90 -10.44
CA LYS A 366 25.30 -4.11 -9.23
C LYS A 366 26.56 -4.54 -8.50
N ALA A 367 26.73 -5.85 -8.29
CA ALA A 367 27.87 -6.44 -7.59
C ALA A 367 28.02 -7.93 -7.97
N THR A 368 29.09 -8.57 -7.48
CA THR A 368 29.29 -10.02 -7.57
C THR A 368 29.42 -10.58 -6.16
N LEU A 369 28.87 -11.76 -5.90
CA LEU A 369 28.99 -12.38 -4.58
C LEU A 369 30.45 -12.67 -4.24
N MET A 370 30.83 -12.34 -3.02
CA MET A 370 32.14 -12.60 -2.46
C MET A 370 32.01 -12.92 -0.98
N ALA A 371 32.94 -13.70 -0.45
CA ALA A 371 32.97 -14.01 0.98
C ALA A 371 33.00 -12.73 1.82
N ASP A 372 32.07 -12.63 2.78
CA ASP A 372 32.14 -11.61 3.81
C ASP A 372 33.37 -11.89 4.69
N THR A 373 34.28 -10.92 4.78
CA THR A 373 35.49 -11.02 5.61
C THR A 373 35.19 -11.19 7.10
N ALA A 374 33.98 -10.84 7.54
CA ALA A 374 33.53 -11.06 8.92
C ALA A 374 33.05 -12.49 9.18
N ASP A 375 32.73 -13.27 8.15
CA ASP A 375 32.37 -14.68 8.27
C ASP A 375 33.63 -15.54 8.32
N THR A 376 34.08 -15.85 9.53
CA THR A 376 35.25 -16.72 9.77
C THR A 376 34.88 -18.18 10.01
N THR A 377 33.58 -18.51 10.01
CA THR A 377 33.08 -19.83 10.38
C THR A 377 32.79 -20.70 9.16
N ALA A 378 32.14 -20.14 8.14
CA ALA A 378 31.77 -20.85 6.92
C ALA A 378 31.83 -19.89 5.71
N PRO A 379 33.00 -19.34 5.36
CA PRO A 379 33.12 -18.33 4.30
C PRO A 379 32.44 -18.79 3.00
N TYR A 380 31.68 -17.89 2.38
CA TYR A 380 31.02 -18.17 1.10
C TYR A 380 32.03 -18.61 0.03
N ALA A 381 31.73 -19.73 -0.63
CA ALA A 381 32.55 -20.29 -1.70
C ALA A 381 31.84 -20.28 -3.06
N ALA A 382 30.56 -20.67 -3.08
CA ALA A 382 29.73 -20.72 -4.28
C ALA A 382 28.24 -20.79 -3.89
N ILE A 383 27.36 -20.44 -4.84
CA ILE A 383 25.93 -20.76 -4.72
C ILE A 383 25.74 -22.25 -5.01
N ALA A 384 24.98 -22.96 -4.17
CA ALA A 384 24.71 -24.39 -4.28
C ALA A 384 23.21 -24.69 -4.31
N GLY A 385 22.79 -25.53 -5.26
CA GLY A 385 21.39 -25.95 -5.43
C GLY A 385 20.94 -25.89 -6.89
N THR A 386 19.69 -26.27 -7.11
CA THR A 386 19.02 -26.19 -8.43
C THR A 386 17.73 -25.38 -8.40
N ALA A 387 17.18 -25.13 -7.21
CA ALA A 387 16.03 -24.27 -6.95
C ALA A 387 16.38 -23.34 -5.78
N PHE A 388 15.89 -22.10 -5.83
CA PHE A 388 16.32 -21.05 -4.93
C PHE A 388 15.16 -20.18 -4.49
N ALA A 389 15.09 -19.88 -3.19
CA ALA A 389 14.33 -18.75 -2.69
C ALA A 389 15.21 -17.49 -2.67
N VAL A 390 14.68 -16.35 -3.09
CA VAL A 390 15.40 -15.06 -3.11
C VAL A 390 14.46 -13.99 -2.56
N ASP A 391 14.80 -13.40 -1.41
CA ASP A 391 13.90 -12.41 -0.77
C ASP A 391 14.66 -11.45 0.16
N PHE A 392 14.27 -10.18 0.22
CA PHE A 392 14.88 -9.16 1.05
C PHE A 392 14.31 -9.18 2.46
N ASN A 393 15.19 -9.31 3.44
CA ASN A 393 14.85 -8.98 4.81
C ASN A 393 14.65 -7.46 4.96
N PRO A 394 13.43 -6.97 5.24
CA PRO A 394 13.13 -5.54 5.28
C PRO A 394 13.76 -4.81 6.48
N VAL A 395 14.12 -5.55 7.54
CA VAL A 395 14.72 -5.00 8.76
C VAL A 395 16.23 -4.90 8.62
N ALA A 396 16.87 -5.99 8.18
CA ALA A 396 18.32 -6.07 8.04
C ALA A 396 18.84 -5.41 6.75
N ASP A 397 17.95 -5.15 5.78
CA ASP A 397 18.30 -4.66 4.45
C ASP A 397 19.35 -5.58 3.79
N ARG A 398 19.06 -6.89 3.79
CA ARG A 398 19.91 -7.95 3.24
C ARG A 398 19.07 -8.88 2.38
N LEU A 399 19.64 -9.30 1.26
CA LEU A 399 19.02 -10.32 0.42
C LEU A 399 19.32 -11.70 1.01
N ARG A 400 18.29 -12.51 1.23
CA ARG A 400 18.37 -13.90 1.61
C ARG A 400 18.32 -14.75 0.35
N VAL A 401 19.23 -15.69 0.22
CA VAL A 401 19.18 -16.73 -0.83
C VAL A 401 19.25 -18.08 -0.16
N ILE A 402 18.23 -18.92 -0.36
CA ILE A 402 18.18 -20.28 0.18
C ILE A 402 18.14 -21.26 -0.98
N GLY A 403 19.12 -22.16 -1.07
CA GLY A 403 19.14 -23.23 -2.06
C GLY A 403 18.40 -24.47 -1.54
N ASN A 404 17.78 -25.24 -2.44
CA ASN A 404 17.07 -26.48 -2.13
C ASN A 404 17.92 -27.61 -1.50
N MET A 405 19.24 -27.43 -1.45
CA MET A 405 20.19 -28.31 -0.73
C MET A 405 20.45 -27.84 0.71
N GLY A 406 19.75 -26.81 1.18
CA GLY A 406 19.83 -26.27 2.53
C GLY A 406 20.90 -25.18 2.76
N GLN A 407 21.56 -24.70 1.70
CA GLN A 407 22.45 -23.55 1.83
C GLN A 407 21.61 -22.29 2.10
N SER A 408 21.97 -21.51 3.12
CA SER A 408 21.34 -20.23 3.45
C SER A 408 22.37 -19.11 3.42
N LEU A 409 22.18 -18.13 2.55
CA LEU A 409 23.09 -17.01 2.33
C LEU A 409 22.43 -15.69 2.70
N ARG A 410 23.18 -14.81 3.36
CA ARG A 410 22.76 -13.44 3.66
C ARG A 410 23.71 -12.46 2.97
N ILE A 411 23.17 -11.64 2.08
CA ILE A 411 23.93 -10.89 1.08
C ILE A 411 23.72 -9.40 1.27
N ASN A 412 24.81 -8.64 1.31
CA ASN A 412 24.78 -7.19 1.16
C ASN A 412 24.82 -6.83 -0.33
N VAL A 413 23.67 -6.46 -0.89
CA VAL A 413 23.52 -6.20 -2.33
C VAL A 413 24.33 -5.02 -2.87
N ASP A 414 24.73 -4.09 -2.00
CA ASP A 414 25.52 -2.93 -2.40
C ASP A 414 27.02 -3.26 -2.54
N THR A 415 27.49 -4.35 -1.93
CA THR A 415 28.92 -4.70 -1.88
C THR A 415 29.24 -6.10 -2.40
N GLY A 416 28.26 -7.01 -2.46
CA GLY A 416 28.46 -8.42 -2.76
C GLY A 416 28.92 -9.26 -1.58
N ALA A 417 29.22 -8.66 -0.41
CA ALA A 417 29.62 -9.40 0.78
C ALA A 417 28.52 -10.39 1.19
N THR A 418 28.89 -11.67 1.26
CA THR A 418 27.99 -12.80 1.45
C THR A 418 28.43 -13.62 2.66
N THR A 419 27.56 -13.70 3.66
CA THR A 419 27.70 -14.56 4.84
C THR A 419 26.97 -15.88 4.58
N THR A 420 27.58 -17.01 4.93
CA THR A 420 26.87 -18.30 4.97
C THR A 420 26.30 -18.48 6.38
N ASP A 421 24.97 -18.52 6.49
CA ASP A 421 24.29 -18.77 7.75
C ASP A 421 24.13 -20.29 8.01
N GLY A 422 23.53 -20.67 9.14
CA GLY A 422 23.24 -22.06 9.47
C GLY A 422 22.46 -22.76 8.34
N ALA A 423 22.85 -24.00 8.04
CA ALA A 423 22.16 -24.79 7.02
C ALA A 423 20.70 -25.04 7.44
N ILE A 424 19.81 -25.07 6.46
CA ILE A 424 18.39 -25.36 6.69
C ILE A 424 18.26 -26.70 7.42
N ASN A 425 17.54 -26.69 8.54
CA ASN A 425 17.36 -27.84 9.41
C ASN A 425 15.95 -27.87 10.00
N ARG A 426 15.52 -29.06 10.41
CA ARG A 426 14.20 -29.33 10.96
C ARG A 426 14.33 -30.42 12.03
N ALA A 427 13.55 -30.31 13.11
CA ALA A 427 13.61 -31.26 14.22
C ALA A 427 13.36 -32.72 13.79
N SER A 428 12.52 -32.93 12.77
CA SER A 428 12.25 -34.24 12.19
C SER A 428 11.98 -34.15 10.69
N GLY A 429 12.53 -35.07 9.91
CA GLY A 429 12.36 -35.12 8.46
C GLY A 429 13.42 -34.30 7.71
N ALA A 430 13.50 -34.53 6.40
CA ALA A 430 14.30 -33.67 5.52
C ALA A 430 13.60 -32.33 5.34
N ALA A 431 14.39 -31.26 5.24
CA ALA A 431 13.90 -29.93 4.88
C ALA A 431 14.35 -29.61 3.46
N MET A 432 13.42 -29.17 2.62
CA MET A 432 13.70 -28.74 1.25
C MET A 432 12.96 -27.44 0.96
N VAL A 433 13.58 -26.31 1.29
CA VAL A 433 13.05 -24.99 0.97
C VAL A 433 13.21 -24.71 -0.51
N THR A 434 12.12 -24.36 -1.18
CA THR A 434 12.09 -24.04 -2.61
C THR A 434 11.57 -22.64 -2.92
N ALA A 435 10.87 -22.02 -1.98
CA ALA A 435 10.58 -20.59 -1.96
C ALA A 435 10.54 -20.09 -0.53
N ALA A 436 10.74 -18.79 -0.33
CA ALA A 436 10.70 -18.15 0.97
C ALA A 436 10.41 -16.67 0.81
N ALA A 437 9.76 -16.07 1.81
CA ALA A 437 9.47 -14.64 1.81
C ALA A 437 9.47 -14.07 3.24
N TYR A 438 10.02 -12.87 3.42
CA TYR A 438 9.89 -12.12 4.65
C TYR A 438 8.54 -11.41 4.71
N ASN A 439 7.93 -11.37 5.88
CA ASN A 439 6.76 -10.53 6.11
C ASN A 439 7.18 -9.07 6.43
N ASN A 440 6.19 -8.16 6.43
CA ASN A 440 6.39 -6.73 6.63
C ASN A 440 7.40 -6.13 5.65
N SER A 441 7.35 -6.55 4.37
CA SER A 441 8.22 -6.07 3.28
C SER A 441 7.94 -4.62 2.88
N ILE A 442 8.19 -3.72 3.83
CA ILE A 442 8.00 -2.27 3.73
C ILE A 442 9.24 -1.56 4.28
N ALA A 443 9.58 -0.40 3.69
CA ALA A 443 10.65 0.45 4.19
C ALA A 443 10.41 0.84 5.66
N GLY A 444 11.42 0.67 6.51
CA GLY A 444 11.36 1.04 7.93
C GLY A 444 10.69 0.00 8.82
N ALA A 445 10.45 -1.22 8.33
CA ALA A 445 9.99 -2.32 9.18
C ALA A 445 10.91 -2.51 10.40
N THR A 446 10.31 -2.68 11.58
CA THR A 446 11.05 -2.88 12.85
C THR A 446 11.09 -4.33 13.29
N ALA A 447 10.28 -5.19 12.67
CA ALA A 447 10.21 -6.62 12.92
C ALA A 447 9.80 -7.35 11.65
N THR A 448 10.34 -8.56 11.46
CA THR A 448 10.02 -9.42 10.33
C THR A 448 10.17 -10.89 10.72
N ILE A 449 9.46 -11.76 10.01
CA ILE A 449 9.48 -13.22 10.11
C ILE A 449 9.74 -13.75 8.71
N LEU A 450 10.65 -14.71 8.59
CA LEU A 450 10.89 -15.47 7.36
C LEU A 450 9.97 -16.69 7.32
N PHE A 451 9.19 -16.81 6.25
CA PHE A 451 8.40 -17.98 5.95
C PHE A 451 8.99 -18.74 4.78
N ASP A 452 9.03 -20.06 4.89
CA ASP A 452 9.57 -20.96 3.88
C ASP A 452 8.50 -21.93 3.38
N LEU A 453 8.50 -22.19 2.08
CA LEU A 453 7.74 -23.26 1.45
C LEU A 453 8.65 -24.48 1.26
N ASP A 454 8.22 -25.58 1.88
CA ASP A 454 8.85 -26.90 1.75
C ASP A 454 8.01 -27.78 0.81
N THR A 455 8.45 -27.91 -0.44
CA THR A 455 7.75 -28.72 -1.45
C THR A 455 8.03 -30.22 -1.32
N ALA A 456 8.92 -30.66 -0.43
CA ALA A 456 9.09 -32.08 -0.16
C ALA A 456 8.00 -32.61 0.79
N THR A 457 7.44 -31.73 1.62
CA THR A 457 6.44 -32.08 2.64
C THR A 457 5.11 -31.34 2.49
N ASP A 458 5.02 -30.40 1.55
CA ASP A 458 3.89 -29.49 1.29
C ASP A 458 3.51 -28.67 2.52
N VAL A 459 4.50 -28.02 3.13
CA VAL A 459 4.35 -27.29 4.39
C VAL A 459 4.85 -25.85 4.25
N LEU A 460 4.09 -24.92 4.84
CA LEU A 460 4.60 -23.61 5.21
C LEU A 460 5.29 -23.72 6.58
N ALA A 461 6.54 -23.28 6.68
CA ALA A 461 7.29 -23.21 7.92
C ALA A 461 7.74 -21.78 8.20
N MET A 462 7.96 -21.46 9.47
CA MET A 462 8.70 -20.28 9.91
C MET A 462 10.16 -20.66 10.11
N GLN A 463 11.09 -19.89 9.54
CA GLN A 463 12.52 -20.04 9.83
C GLN A 463 12.88 -19.20 11.06
N THR A 464 13.03 -19.84 12.22
CA THR A 464 13.28 -19.14 13.48
C THR A 464 14.28 -19.88 14.38
N PRO A 465 15.42 -19.25 14.74
CA PRO A 465 15.95 -18.01 14.18
C PRO A 465 16.32 -18.13 12.68
N PRO A 466 16.14 -17.08 11.85
CA PRO A 466 16.49 -17.14 10.43
C PRO A 466 17.96 -17.50 10.17
N ASN A 467 18.90 -17.00 10.98
CA ASN A 467 20.32 -17.26 10.74
C ASN A 467 20.78 -18.66 11.19
N ASP A 468 19.94 -19.40 11.91
CA ASP A 468 20.23 -20.78 12.33
C ASP A 468 19.67 -21.79 11.32
N GLY A 469 18.80 -21.35 10.39
CA GLY A 469 18.17 -22.21 9.38
C GLY A 469 17.08 -23.15 9.94
N THR A 470 16.68 -22.99 11.20
CA THR A 470 15.74 -23.89 11.87
C THR A 470 14.30 -23.64 11.43
N LEU A 471 13.66 -24.65 10.86
CA LEU A 471 12.26 -24.64 10.44
C LEU A 471 11.32 -25.09 11.56
N VAL A 472 10.28 -24.30 11.79
CA VAL A 472 9.14 -24.62 12.66
C VAL A 472 7.86 -24.62 11.82
N ASP A 473 7.17 -25.74 11.79
CA ASP A 473 5.97 -25.89 10.94
C ASP A 473 4.82 -25.00 11.39
N VAL A 474 4.26 -24.28 10.42
CA VAL A 474 2.99 -23.56 10.56
C VAL A 474 1.84 -24.50 10.22
N GLY A 475 1.91 -25.12 9.04
CA GLY A 475 0.91 -26.09 8.61
C GLY A 475 1.05 -26.51 7.15
N ARG A 476 0.23 -27.49 6.75
CA ARG A 476 0.23 -28.03 5.38
C ARG A 476 -0.42 -27.06 4.41
N LEU A 477 0.11 -26.97 3.19
CA LEU A 477 -0.45 -26.15 2.11
C LEU A 477 -1.83 -26.62 1.67
N GLY A 478 -2.12 -27.93 1.81
CA GLY A 478 -3.36 -28.53 1.31
C GLY A 478 -3.39 -28.73 -0.21
N VAL A 479 -2.26 -28.47 -0.88
CA VAL A 479 -2.00 -28.76 -2.30
C VAL A 479 -0.64 -29.42 -2.41
N ASP A 480 -0.48 -30.30 -3.39
CA ASP A 480 0.80 -30.96 -3.68
C ASP A 480 1.62 -30.06 -4.62
N ALA A 481 2.66 -29.44 -4.08
CA ALA A 481 3.50 -28.51 -4.82
C ALA A 481 4.74 -29.23 -5.37
N ALA A 482 5.10 -28.95 -6.62
CA ALA A 482 6.20 -29.63 -7.30
C ALA A 482 7.01 -28.67 -8.18
N GLY A 483 8.30 -28.97 -8.36
CA GLY A 483 9.20 -28.16 -9.18
C GLY A 483 9.56 -26.82 -8.56
N ASP A 484 9.95 -25.87 -9.40
CA ASP A 484 10.21 -24.50 -8.97
C ASP A 484 8.88 -23.81 -8.62
N VAL A 485 8.86 -23.10 -7.50
CA VAL A 485 7.73 -22.33 -6.98
C VAL A 485 8.24 -20.97 -6.52
N GLY A 486 7.37 -19.97 -6.51
CA GLY A 486 7.70 -18.64 -5.99
C GLY A 486 6.78 -18.26 -4.83
N MET A 487 7.28 -17.46 -3.90
CA MET A 487 6.49 -16.88 -2.81
C MET A 487 6.97 -15.46 -2.56
N ASP A 488 6.05 -14.55 -2.31
CA ASP A 488 6.36 -13.21 -1.83
C ASP A 488 5.23 -12.72 -0.90
N ILE A 489 5.57 -11.87 0.06
CA ILE A 489 4.67 -11.26 1.03
C ILE A 489 4.80 -9.73 0.94
N ALA A 490 3.72 -9.08 0.54
CA ALA A 490 3.67 -7.62 0.45
C ALA A 490 2.39 -7.03 1.05
N GLY A 491 2.37 -5.69 1.09
CA GLY A 491 1.26 -4.88 1.60
C GLY A 491 1.29 -4.70 3.11
N GLY A 492 0.57 -3.68 3.59
CA GLY A 492 0.40 -3.47 5.02
C GLY A 492 -0.18 -4.73 5.67
N ALA A 493 0.23 -5.03 6.92
CA ALA A 493 -0.21 -6.22 7.65
C ALA A 493 -0.20 -7.53 6.83
N ASN A 494 0.66 -7.63 5.81
CA ASN A 494 0.83 -8.80 4.94
C ASN A 494 -0.41 -9.17 4.13
N GLY A 495 -1.16 -8.17 3.64
CA GLY A 495 -2.38 -8.37 2.85
C GLY A 495 -2.21 -9.17 1.54
N LEU A 496 -0.95 -9.35 1.07
CA LEU A 496 -0.59 -10.15 -0.10
C LEU A 496 0.51 -11.18 0.23
N ALA A 497 0.20 -12.18 1.05
CA ALA A 497 1.00 -13.40 1.10
C ALA A 497 0.60 -14.31 -0.08
N LEU A 498 1.41 -14.34 -1.13
CA LEU A 498 1.10 -15.03 -2.38
C LEU A 498 2.15 -16.09 -2.70
N ALA A 499 1.71 -17.17 -3.35
CA ALA A 499 2.62 -18.17 -3.90
C ALA A 499 2.20 -18.58 -5.31
N ALA A 500 3.18 -18.73 -6.19
CA ALA A 500 3.02 -19.33 -7.51
C ALA A 500 3.42 -20.81 -7.41
N LEU A 501 2.42 -21.69 -7.28
CA LEU A 501 2.62 -23.13 -7.08
C LEU A 501 2.31 -23.91 -8.36
N ARG A 502 2.99 -25.06 -8.54
CA ARG A 502 2.76 -25.98 -9.66
C ARG A 502 2.42 -27.36 -9.10
N SER A 503 1.59 -28.12 -9.82
CA SER A 503 1.28 -29.52 -9.49
C SER A 503 2.20 -30.53 -10.17
N SER A 504 3.11 -30.07 -11.02
CA SER A 504 4.14 -30.90 -11.65
C SER A 504 5.38 -30.06 -11.96
N ALA A 505 6.54 -30.71 -12.08
CA ALA A 505 7.83 -30.04 -12.24
C ALA A 505 7.94 -29.14 -13.49
N THR A 506 7.09 -29.35 -14.51
CA THR A 506 7.11 -28.59 -15.78
C THR A 506 5.74 -28.00 -16.14
N GLY A 507 4.77 -28.04 -15.23
CA GLY A 507 3.39 -27.55 -15.45
C GLY A 507 3.24 -26.02 -15.35
N PRO A 508 2.04 -25.48 -15.64
CA PRO A 508 1.76 -24.06 -15.42
C PRO A 508 1.74 -23.74 -13.92
N SER A 509 2.10 -22.50 -13.58
CA SER A 509 1.94 -22.00 -12.21
C SER A 509 0.52 -21.52 -11.97
N THR A 510 0.00 -21.75 -10.76
CA THR A 510 -1.27 -21.22 -10.27
C THR A 510 -0.99 -20.31 -9.09
N LEU A 511 -1.65 -19.15 -9.04
CA LEU A 511 -1.47 -18.19 -7.97
C LEU A 511 -2.39 -18.53 -6.78
N TYR A 512 -1.79 -18.68 -5.61
CA TYR A 512 -2.45 -18.94 -4.35
C TYR A 512 -2.25 -17.78 -3.38
N ARG A 513 -3.22 -17.56 -2.52
CA ARG A 513 -3.01 -16.89 -1.23
C ARG A 513 -2.56 -17.92 -0.22
N ILE A 514 -1.57 -17.56 0.58
CA ILE A 514 -1.09 -18.38 1.69
C ILE A 514 -1.58 -17.76 2.99
N ASP A 515 -2.29 -18.55 3.80
CA ASP A 515 -2.60 -18.17 5.17
C ASP A 515 -1.34 -18.38 6.03
N LEU A 516 -0.71 -17.29 6.47
CA LEU A 516 0.52 -17.33 7.26
C LEU A 516 0.33 -17.89 8.68
N MET A 517 -0.91 -18.07 9.15
CA MET A 517 -1.22 -18.66 10.46
C MET A 517 -1.47 -20.17 10.37
N SER A 518 -2.11 -20.64 9.29
CA SER A 518 -2.49 -22.05 9.14
C SER A 518 -1.66 -22.82 8.09
N GLY A 519 -0.93 -22.11 7.24
CA GLY A 519 -0.21 -22.66 6.09
C GLY A 519 -1.08 -22.94 4.86
N VAL A 520 -2.41 -22.82 4.96
CA VAL A 520 -3.32 -23.25 3.88
C VAL A 520 -3.16 -22.36 2.63
N ALA A 521 -3.03 -23.00 1.47
CA ALA A 521 -3.02 -22.36 0.16
C ALA A 521 -4.43 -22.37 -0.46
N THR A 522 -4.94 -21.18 -0.82
CA THR A 522 -6.23 -21.03 -1.52
C THR A 522 -6.05 -20.30 -2.84
N PRO A 523 -6.58 -20.79 -3.98
CA PRO A 523 -6.49 -20.07 -5.25
C PRO A 523 -7.02 -18.63 -5.12
N VAL A 524 -6.32 -17.64 -5.69
CA VAL A 524 -6.68 -16.21 -5.50
C VAL A 524 -8.09 -15.86 -5.95
N ASN A 525 -8.63 -16.57 -6.94
CA ASN A 525 -10.00 -16.43 -7.46
C ASN A 525 -10.97 -17.47 -6.89
N GLY A 526 -10.62 -18.05 -5.74
CA GLY A 526 -11.44 -18.99 -4.98
C GLY A 526 -11.28 -20.46 -5.41
N ALA A 527 -11.54 -21.35 -4.46
CA ALA A 527 -11.39 -22.80 -4.65
C ALA A 527 -12.43 -23.43 -5.61
N ALA A 528 -13.58 -22.75 -5.84
CA ALA A 528 -14.61 -23.22 -6.76
C ALA A 528 -14.18 -23.13 -8.24
N THR A 529 -13.25 -22.23 -8.56
CA THR A 529 -12.76 -21.99 -9.92
C THR A 529 -11.23 -21.86 -9.97
N PRO A 530 -10.46 -22.89 -9.59
CA PRO A 530 -8.99 -22.80 -9.51
C PRO A 530 -8.33 -22.44 -10.84
N ALA A 531 -8.94 -22.85 -11.97
CA ALA A 531 -8.48 -22.50 -13.31
C ALA A 531 -8.40 -20.98 -13.56
N ALA A 532 -9.25 -20.19 -12.89
CA ALA A 532 -9.20 -18.72 -12.99
C ALA A 532 -7.97 -18.12 -12.27
N SER A 533 -7.25 -18.92 -11.47
CA SER A 533 -6.04 -18.53 -10.75
C SER A 533 -4.75 -18.97 -11.47
N VAL A 534 -4.86 -19.69 -12.60
CA VAL A 534 -3.69 -20.08 -13.41
C VAL A 534 -3.01 -18.82 -13.94
N ILE A 535 -1.68 -18.74 -13.77
CA ILE A 535 -0.89 -17.59 -14.18
C ILE A 535 -0.59 -17.72 -15.67
N GLY A 536 -1.17 -16.83 -16.48
CA GLY A 536 -0.94 -16.74 -17.91
C GLY A 536 -1.20 -18.04 -18.70
N THR A 537 -2.29 -18.09 -19.46
CA THR A 537 -2.61 -19.28 -20.26
C THR A 537 -1.51 -19.56 -21.31
N GLY A 538 -0.77 -20.66 -21.16
CA GLY A 538 0.34 -21.04 -22.07
C GLY A 538 1.68 -20.38 -21.74
N VAL A 539 1.81 -19.69 -20.61
CA VAL A 539 3.10 -19.19 -20.11
C VAL A 539 3.88 -20.35 -19.48
N PRO A 540 5.21 -20.41 -19.66
CA PRO A 540 6.06 -21.34 -18.91
C PRO A 540 5.84 -21.20 -17.40
N GLY A 541 6.20 -22.24 -16.63
CA GLY A 541 6.15 -22.15 -15.18
C GLY A 541 6.99 -21.00 -14.66
N LEU A 542 6.59 -20.46 -13.51
CA LEU A 542 7.36 -19.46 -12.80
C LEU A 542 8.32 -20.14 -11.81
N ARG A 543 9.56 -19.67 -11.81
CA ARG A 543 10.59 -20.01 -10.83
C ARG A 543 10.46 -19.17 -9.56
N ASP A 544 10.01 -17.93 -9.72
CA ASP A 544 9.96 -16.97 -8.63
C ASP A 544 8.94 -15.85 -8.90
N ILE A 545 8.51 -15.15 -7.85
CA ILE A 545 7.63 -13.98 -7.94
C ILE A 545 8.09 -12.84 -7.02
N ALA A 546 7.85 -11.60 -7.44
CA ALA A 546 8.03 -10.41 -6.62
C ALA A 546 6.85 -9.44 -6.81
N ILE A 547 6.38 -8.80 -5.74
CA ILE A 547 5.14 -8.01 -5.67
C ILE A 547 5.51 -6.53 -5.53
N ALA A 548 5.20 -5.76 -6.56
CA ALA A 548 5.34 -4.31 -6.55
C ALA A 548 4.05 -3.65 -6.06
N ILE A 549 4.14 -2.84 -5.00
CA ILE A 549 3.09 -1.90 -4.57
C ILE A 549 3.67 -0.49 -4.68
N LYS A 550 3.14 0.32 -5.60
CA LYS A 550 3.65 1.66 -5.91
C LYS A 550 2.81 2.75 -5.29
#